data_AF-A0AAV6YGJ0-F1
#
_entry.id   AF-A0AAV6YGJ0-F1
#
_cell.length_a   1.000
_cell.length_b   1.000
_cell.length_c   1.000
_cell.angle_alpha   90.00
_cell.angle_beta   90.00
_cell.angle_gamma   90.00
#
_symmetry.space_group_name_H-M   'P 1'
#
loop_
_entity.id
_entity.type
_entity.pdbx_description
1 polymer ?
#
loop_
_entity_poly.entity_id
_entity_poly.type
_entity_poly.pdbx_seq_one_letter_code
_entity_poly.pdbx_strand_id
1 'polypeptide(L)'
;ETRELIVGLRDGWGELVTREVYTQRFLVIMDNYQEQPHLLDPHLEWMLDLLLDLVRDKSSPPGLVHLGFKFLYIISKVRGYKIFLRLFPHEVVDVHPVLEMISTQNPADHE
;
A
#
# COMPACT_ATOMS: atom_id res chain seq x y z
N GLU A 1 -13.69 8.38 4.40
CA GLU A 1 -13.59 6.91 4.29
C GLU A 1 -12.21 6.40 3.87
N THR A 2 -11.77 6.51 2.62
CA THR A 2 -10.50 5.86 2.19
C THR A 2 -9.25 6.39 2.89
N ARG A 3 -9.20 7.70 3.14
CA ARG A 3 -8.11 8.31 3.93
C ARG A 3 -8.10 7.83 5.39
N GLU A 4 -9.28 7.68 6.00
CA GLU A 4 -9.42 7.16 7.36
C GLU A 4 -9.03 5.69 7.45
N LEU A 5 -9.33 4.89 6.41
CA LEU A 5 -8.86 3.51 6.32
C LEU A 5 -7.33 3.42 6.27
N ILE A 6 -6.68 4.25 5.44
CA ILE A 6 -5.22 4.27 5.31
C ILE A 6 -4.55 4.75 6.61
N VAL A 7 -5.08 5.80 7.24
CA VAL A 7 -4.56 6.30 8.52
C VAL A 7 -4.79 5.28 9.64
N GLY A 8 -5.96 4.63 9.67
CA GLY A 8 -6.33 3.60 10.64
C GLY A 8 -5.51 2.31 10.55
N LEU A 9 -4.69 2.12 9.50
CA LEU A 9 -3.77 0.98 9.40
C LEU A 9 -2.78 0.96 10.57
N ARG A 10 -2.32 2.14 11.04
CA ARG A 10 -1.37 2.24 12.17
C ARG A 10 -1.96 1.74 13.49
N ASP A 11 -3.28 1.81 13.66
CA ASP A 11 -3.96 1.40 14.88
C ASP A 11 -4.49 -0.04 14.79
N GLY A 12 -4.85 -0.49 13.59
CA GLY A 12 -5.55 -1.76 13.35
C GLY A 12 -4.69 -2.95 12.94
N TRP A 13 -3.36 -2.79 12.79
CA TRP A 13 -2.50 -3.86 12.29
C TRP A 13 -2.27 -4.99 13.31
N GLY A 14 -2.61 -4.85 14.59
CA GLY A 14 -2.28 -5.86 15.61
C GLY A 14 -3.01 -7.20 15.42
N GLU A 15 -4.26 -7.17 14.94
CA GLU A 15 -5.15 -8.34 14.89
C GLU A 15 -5.44 -8.76 13.44
N LEU A 16 -5.36 -10.08 13.18
CA LEU A 16 -5.56 -10.65 11.84
C LEU A 16 -6.93 -10.30 11.26
N VAL A 17 -7.99 -10.46 12.06
CA VAL A 17 -9.37 -10.15 11.67
C VAL A 17 -9.49 -8.69 11.25
N THR A 18 -8.88 -7.78 12.00
CA THR A 18 -8.88 -6.36 11.71
C THR A 18 -8.16 -6.05 10.39
N ARG A 19 -6.99 -6.65 10.14
CA ARG A 19 -6.27 -6.51 8.86
C ARG A 19 -7.11 -6.97 7.67
N GLU A 20 -7.79 -8.11 7.81
CA GLU A 20 -8.68 -8.63 6.78
C GLU A 20 -9.84 -7.67 6.52
N VAL A 21 -10.48 -7.16 7.57
CA VAL A 21 -11.58 -6.18 7.44
C VAL A 21 -11.10 -4.91 6.73
N TYR A 22 -9.94 -4.36 7.09
CA TYR A 22 -9.36 -3.19 6.40
C TYR A 22 -9.09 -3.49 4.92
N THR A 23 -8.51 -4.65 4.63
CA THR A 23 -8.19 -5.08 3.26
C THR A 23 -9.47 -5.25 2.43
N GLN A 24 -10.49 -5.93 2.96
CA GLN A 24 -11.75 -6.14 2.28
C GLN A 24 -12.48 -4.82 2.02
N ARG A 25 -12.54 -3.92 3.00
CA ARG A 25 -13.11 -2.58 2.80
C ARG A 25 -12.38 -1.79 1.73
N PHE A 26 -11.05 -1.86 1.73
CA PHE A 26 -10.25 -1.19 0.72
C PHE A 26 -10.50 -1.76 -0.68
N LEU A 27 -10.60 -3.08 -0.83
CA LEU A 27 -10.97 -3.74 -2.08
C LEU A 27 -12.35 -3.29 -2.57
N VAL A 28 -13.38 -3.32 -1.71
CA VAL A 28 -14.74 -2.88 -2.06
C VAL A 28 -14.75 -1.43 -2.56
N ILE A 29 -13.97 -0.55 -1.92
CA ILE A 29 -13.84 0.85 -2.37
C ILE A 29 -13.19 0.90 -3.75
N MET A 30 -12.08 0.17 -3.93
CA MET A 30 -11.32 0.14 -5.17
C MET A 30 -12.09 -0.48 -6.34
N ASP A 31 -12.96 -1.45 -6.07
CA ASP A 31 -13.82 -2.10 -7.06
C ASP A 31 -14.76 -1.11 -7.75
N ASN A 32 -15.22 -0.06 -7.04
CA ASN A 32 -16.05 0.99 -7.63
C ASN A 32 -15.32 1.79 -8.73
N TYR A 33 -13.99 1.77 -8.75
CA TYR A 33 -13.18 2.47 -9.74
C TYR A 33 -12.77 1.57 -10.92
N GLN A 34 -13.08 0.27 -10.90
CA GLN A 34 -12.67 -0.65 -11.97
C GLN A 34 -13.25 -0.28 -13.34
N GLU A 35 -14.52 0.12 -13.39
CA GLU A 35 -15.18 0.51 -14.66
C GLU A 35 -14.64 1.83 -15.23
N GLN A 36 -14.19 2.75 -14.37
CA GLN A 36 -13.59 4.04 -14.76
C GLN A 36 -12.35 4.38 -13.93
N PRO A 37 -11.19 3.75 -14.21
CA PRO A 37 -10.01 3.87 -13.35
C PRO A 37 -9.39 5.26 -13.31
N HIS A 38 -9.64 6.10 -14.32
CA HIS A 38 -9.14 7.48 -14.36
C HIS A 38 -9.74 8.36 -13.25
N LEU A 39 -10.89 7.98 -12.67
CA LEU A 39 -11.47 8.70 -11.54
C LEU A 39 -10.60 8.60 -10.28
N LEU A 40 -9.69 7.62 -10.23
CA LEU A 40 -8.74 7.49 -9.15
C LEU A 40 -7.57 8.48 -9.26
N ASP A 41 -7.28 9.02 -10.45
CA ASP A 41 -6.09 9.85 -10.73
C ASP A 41 -5.91 11.04 -9.76
N PRO A 42 -6.94 11.82 -9.40
CA PRO A 42 -6.82 12.91 -8.43
C PRO A 42 -6.49 12.45 -7.01
N HIS A 43 -6.68 11.16 -6.72
CA HIS A 43 -6.48 10.60 -5.39
C HIS A 43 -5.17 9.83 -5.25
N LEU A 44 -4.54 9.43 -6.34
CA LEU A 44 -3.34 8.58 -6.31
C LEU A 44 -2.19 9.24 -5.56
N GLU A 45 -1.93 10.51 -5.79
CA GLU A 45 -0.78 11.22 -5.21
C GLU A 45 -0.79 11.15 -3.68
N TRP A 46 -1.85 11.64 -3.03
CA TRP A 46 -1.93 11.60 -1.56
C TRP A 46 -2.03 10.18 -0.99
N MET A 47 -2.61 9.23 -1.73
CA MET A 47 -2.69 7.83 -1.29
C MET A 47 -1.31 7.17 -1.28
N LEU A 48 -0.52 7.40 -2.35
CA LEU A 48 0.83 6.89 -2.47
C LEU A 48 1.73 7.51 -1.42
N ASP A 49 1.66 8.82 -1.21
CA ASP A 49 2.47 9.50 -0.18
C ASP A 49 2.23 8.90 1.22
N LEU A 50 0.97 8.75 1.63
CA LEU A 50 0.63 8.16 2.92
C LEU A 50 1.13 6.71 3.08
N LEU A 51 1.00 5.90 2.02
CA LEU A 51 1.42 4.50 2.04
C LEU A 51 2.95 4.36 2.01
N LEU A 52 3.63 5.20 1.23
CA LEU A 52 5.09 5.23 1.14
C LEU A 52 5.71 5.73 2.44
N ASP A 53 5.13 6.75 3.08
CA ASP A 53 5.56 7.22 4.41
C ASP A 53 5.44 6.11 5.46
N LEU A 54 4.36 5.32 5.41
CA LEU A 54 4.14 4.19 6.30
C LEU A 54 5.14 3.04 6.07
N VAL A 55 5.46 2.75 4.82
CA VAL A 55 6.40 1.68 4.43
C VAL A 55 7.86 2.07 4.66
N ARG A 56 8.21 3.35 4.49
CA ARG A 56 9.56 3.88 4.71
C ARG A 56 9.89 4.08 6.19
N ASP A 57 8.87 4.17 7.04
CA ASP A 57 9.02 4.31 8.48
C ASP A 57 9.68 3.05 9.08
N LYS A 58 10.95 3.17 9.47
CA LYS A 58 11.74 2.08 10.06
C LYS A 58 11.22 1.61 11.43
N SER A 59 10.34 2.39 12.07
CA SER A 59 9.67 1.99 13.31
C SER A 59 8.42 1.16 13.06
N SER A 60 7.95 1.09 11.81
CA SER A 60 6.78 0.29 11.44
C SER A 60 7.08 -1.21 11.61
N PRO A 61 6.18 -1.97 12.25
CA PRO A 61 6.31 -3.41 12.35
C PRO A 61 6.16 -4.07 10.97
N PRO A 62 6.81 -5.23 10.73
CA PRO A 62 6.78 -5.89 9.42
C PRO A 62 5.34 -6.09 8.89
N GLY A 63 4.42 -6.57 9.73
CA GLY A 63 3.02 -6.79 9.34
C GLY A 63 2.31 -5.53 8.82
N LEU A 64 2.64 -4.35 9.35
CA LEU A 64 2.12 -3.07 8.87
C LEU A 64 2.71 -2.70 7.51
N VAL A 65 4.02 -2.93 7.33
CA VAL A 65 4.72 -2.70 6.05
C VAL A 65 4.16 -3.61 4.95
N HIS A 66 3.93 -4.90 5.23
CA HIS A 66 3.30 -5.83 4.30
C HIS A 66 1.90 -5.36 3.89
N LEU A 67 1.10 -4.89 4.86
CA LEU A 67 -0.24 -4.36 4.59
C LEU A 67 -0.20 -3.10 3.73
N GLY A 68 0.77 -2.20 3.99
CA GLY A 68 1.02 -1.01 3.16
C GLY A 68 1.35 -1.38 1.71
N PHE A 69 2.28 -2.33 1.50
CA PHE A 69 2.60 -2.84 0.16
C PHE A 69 1.42 -3.56 -0.51
N LYS A 70 0.58 -4.27 0.24
CA LYS A 70 -0.65 -4.89 -0.28
C LYS A 70 -1.61 -3.84 -0.83
N PHE A 71 -1.76 -2.71 -0.14
CA PHE A 71 -2.62 -1.60 -0.58
C PHE A 71 -2.04 -0.91 -1.81
N LEU A 72 -0.73 -0.67 -1.84
CA LEU A 72 -0.01 -0.17 -3.02
C LEU A 72 -0.21 -1.08 -4.23
N TYR A 73 -0.13 -2.40 -4.03
CA TYR A 73 -0.38 -3.39 -5.08
C TYR A 73 -1.83 -3.31 -5.61
N ILE A 74 -2.83 -3.24 -4.73
CA ILE A 74 -4.25 -3.12 -5.13
C ILE A 74 -4.47 -1.86 -5.98
N ILE A 75 -3.93 -0.71 -5.57
CA ILE A 75 -4.02 0.55 -6.33
C ILE A 75 -3.39 0.39 -7.71
N SER A 76 -2.21 -0.23 -7.79
CA SER A 76 -1.50 -0.47 -9.06
C SER A 76 -2.31 -1.34 -10.03
N LYS A 77 -3.08 -2.29 -9.50
CA LYS A 77 -3.93 -3.21 -10.27
C LYS A 77 -5.17 -2.52 -10.82
N VAL A 78 -5.82 -1.68 -10.00
CA VAL A 78 -7.07 -0.99 -10.39
C VAL A 78 -6.80 0.10 -11.43
N ARG A 79 -5.80 0.96 -11.20
CA ARG A 79 -5.52 2.05 -12.14
C ARG A 79 -4.75 1.60 -13.39
N GLY A 80 -3.80 0.70 -13.22
CA GLY A 80 -2.84 0.30 -14.24
C GLY A 80 -1.44 0.88 -14.00
N TYR A 81 -0.43 0.06 -14.31
CA TYR A 81 0.96 0.28 -13.89
C TYR A 81 1.60 1.58 -14.41
N LYS A 82 1.20 2.10 -15.58
CA LYS A 82 1.88 3.26 -16.19
C LYS A 82 1.72 4.55 -15.39
N ILE A 83 0.51 4.84 -14.92
CA ILE A 83 0.25 6.05 -14.12
C ILE A 83 0.80 5.87 -12.71
N PHE A 84 0.57 4.70 -12.12
CA PHE A 84 1.09 4.34 -10.81
C PHE A 84 2.61 4.47 -10.72
N LEU A 85 3.35 3.90 -11.69
CA LEU A 85 4.81 3.98 -11.72
C LEU A 85 5.30 5.42 -11.81
N ARG A 86 4.65 6.29 -12.58
CA ARG A 86 5.06 7.70 -12.70
C ARG A 86 4.98 8.48 -11.39
N LEU A 87 4.13 8.05 -10.46
CA LEU A 87 3.97 8.63 -9.14
C LEU A 87 4.87 7.96 -8.10
N PHE A 88 5.49 6.83 -8.43
CA PHE A 88 6.42 6.17 -7.53
C PHE A 88 7.75 6.93 -7.47
N PRO A 89 8.42 6.92 -6.30
CA PRO A 89 9.73 7.50 -6.18
C PRO A 89 10.72 6.75 -7.09
N HIS A 90 11.51 7.52 -7.83
CA HIS A 90 12.52 7.02 -8.78
C HIS A 90 13.94 7.43 -8.37
N GLU A 91 14.14 7.67 -7.08
CA GLU A 91 15.40 8.15 -6.55
C GLU A 91 16.34 6.99 -6.23
N VAL A 92 17.64 7.17 -6.48
CA VAL A 92 18.66 6.14 -6.20
C VAL A 92 18.74 5.82 -4.70
N VAL A 93 18.37 6.78 -3.85
CA VAL A 93 18.38 6.61 -2.39
C VAL A 93 17.42 5.52 -1.90
N ASP A 94 16.36 5.22 -2.65
CA ASP A 94 15.38 4.19 -2.30
C ASP A 94 15.83 2.77 -2.69
N VAL A 95 16.83 2.63 -3.56
CA VAL A 95 17.27 1.32 -4.06
C VAL A 95 17.80 0.44 -2.93
N HIS A 96 18.66 1.00 -2.07
CA HIS A 96 19.27 0.24 -0.98
C HIS A 96 18.24 -0.20 0.09
N PRO A 97 17.37 0.69 0.62
CA PRO A 97 16.30 0.27 1.53
C PRO A 97 15.39 -0.81 0.95
N VAL A 98 15.01 -0.72 -0.33
CA VAL A 98 14.16 -1.72 -0.97
C VAL A 98 14.86 -3.07 -1.07
N LEU A 99 16.16 -3.09 -1.43
CA LEU A 99 16.94 -4.34 -1.46
C LEU A 99 17.11 -4.96 -0.08
N GLU A 100 17.30 -4.15 0.96
CA GLU A 100 17.35 -4.61 2.35
C GLU A 100 16.02 -5.24 2.75
N MET A 101 14.90 -4.55 2.50
CA MET A 101 13.55 -5.08 2.77
C MET A 101 13.31 -6.43 2.10
N ILE A 102 13.69 -6.58 0.82
CA ILE A 102 13.57 -7.84 0.08
C ILE A 102 14.46 -8.94 0.68
N SER A 103 15.69 -8.60 1.06
CA SER A 103 16.65 -9.56 1.62
C SER A 103 16.23 -10.07 3.00
N THR A 104 15.49 -9.27 3.77
CA THR A 104 14.96 -9.65 5.09
C THR A 104 13.67 -10.48 5.04
N GLN A 105 13.07 -10.66 3.85
CA GLN A 105 11.85 -11.45 3.70
C GLN A 105 12.09 -12.92 4.04
N ASN A 106 11.10 -13.55 4.66
CA ASN A 106 11.11 -15.00 4.89
C ASN A 106 10.57 -15.74 3.65
N PRO A 107 11.37 -16.58 2.96
CA PRO A 107 10.90 -17.31 1.77
C PRO A 107 9.80 -18.35 2.05
N ALA A 108 9.65 -18.76 3.30
CA ALA A 108 8.60 -19.70 3.72
C ALA A 108 7.32 -18.98 4.18
N ASP A 109 7.29 -17.65 4.14
CA ASP A 109 6.08 -16.87 4.38
C ASP A 109 5.20 -16.89 3.12
N HIS A 110 3.92 -17.20 3.31
CA HIS A 110 2.93 -17.34 2.24
C HIS A 110 1.78 -16.34 2.37
N GLU A 111 1.85 -15.40 3.32
CA GLU A 111 0.90 -14.29 3.42
C GLU A 111 1.06 -13.23 2.32
#